data_AF-A0A811LD23-F1
#
_entry.id   AF-A0A811LD23-F1
#
_cell.length_a   1.000
_cell.length_b   1.000
_cell.length_c   1.000
_cell.angle_alpha   90.00
_cell.angle_beta   90.00
_cell.angle_gamma   90.00
#
_symmetry.space_group_name_H-M   'P 1'
#
loop_
_entity.id
_entity.type
_entity.pdbx_description
1 polymer ?
#
loop_
_entity_poly.entity_id
_entity_poly.type
_entity_poly.pdbx_seq_one_letter_code
_entity_poly.pdbx_strand_id
1 'polypeptide(L)'
;MAILKPDKDEIQKICTKMGVGELFGLFACIVTARSWDSVTKGITKVKSTAAETTHIKEFAASLIPQISQVLDKMPRAMLLILKTNDLLRAIEHRLGSQNRSDAFIEMSKQCSRTVFEHRLKRANTFSQKFFLTVKLYTILFKLYVYQVYLQLREAFYGSKSIKAQSTSDPLTIVY
;
A
#
# COMPACT_ATOMS: atom_id res chain seq x y z
N MET A 1 4.16 -7.06 -9.59
CA MET A 1 3.91 -5.60 -9.71
C MET A 1 2.57 -5.33 -10.39
N ALA A 2 1.88 -6.36 -10.88
CA ALA A 2 0.52 -6.41 -11.42
C ALA A 2 -0.53 -5.44 -10.83
N ILE A 3 -0.58 -5.28 -9.52
CA ILE A 3 -1.59 -4.39 -8.88
C ILE A 3 -1.17 -2.91 -8.95
N LEU A 4 0.14 -2.63 -8.99
CA LEU A 4 0.68 -1.28 -8.97
C LEU A 4 0.81 -0.67 -10.39
N LYS A 5 1.14 -1.51 -11.37
CA LYS A 5 1.01 -1.20 -12.80
C LYS A 5 -0.23 -1.96 -13.23
N PRO A 6 -1.40 -1.32 -13.40
CA PRO A 6 -2.71 -1.96 -13.47
C PRO A 6 -2.84 -2.91 -14.67
N ASP A 7 -2.21 -4.08 -14.53
CA ASP A 7 -2.04 -5.09 -15.56
C ASP A 7 -3.05 -6.20 -15.27
N LYS A 8 -4.17 -6.13 -16.00
CA LYS A 8 -5.32 -7.01 -15.79
C LYS A 8 -4.96 -8.47 -16.04
N ASP A 9 -4.13 -8.73 -17.04
CA ASP A 9 -3.74 -10.07 -17.45
C ASP A 9 -2.80 -10.70 -16.40
N GLU A 10 -1.84 -9.92 -15.87
CA GLU A 10 -0.97 -10.38 -14.78
C GLU A 10 -1.77 -10.61 -13.49
N ILE A 11 -2.75 -9.74 -13.16
CA ILE A 11 -3.63 -9.92 -12.00
C ILE A 11 -4.47 -11.20 -12.15
N GLN A 12 -5.11 -11.41 -13.30
CA GLN A 12 -5.93 -12.59 -13.55
C GLN A 12 -5.10 -13.87 -13.44
N LYS A 13 -3.91 -13.91 -14.05
CA LYS A 13 -3.00 -15.06 -13.95
C LYS A 13 -2.60 -15.39 -12.52
N ILE A 14 -2.36 -14.39 -11.68
CA ILE A 14 -2.03 -14.57 -10.27
C ILE A 14 -3.27 -15.06 -9.49
N CYS A 15 -4.46 -14.50 -9.74
CA CYS A 15 -5.71 -14.92 -9.10
C CYS A 15 -6.10 -16.35 -9.45
N THR A 16 -5.92 -16.77 -10.71
CA THR A 16 -6.12 -18.16 -11.13
C THR A 16 -5.17 -19.11 -10.41
N LYS A 17 -3.89 -18.73 -10.25
CA LYS A 17 -2.93 -19.53 -9.45
C LYS A 17 -3.27 -19.61 -7.97
N MET A 18 -3.97 -18.62 -7.43
CA MET A 18 -4.42 -18.58 -6.03
C MET A 18 -5.78 -19.26 -5.82
N GLY A 19 -6.41 -19.82 -6.86
CA GLY A 19 -7.73 -20.47 -6.75
C GLY A 19 -8.93 -19.51 -6.77
N VAL A 20 -8.69 -18.20 -6.91
CA VAL A 20 -9.74 -17.16 -6.92
C VAL A 20 -10.43 -17.05 -8.30
N GLY A 21 -9.76 -17.51 -9.38
CA GLY A 21 -10.35 -17.65 -10.71
C GLY A 21 -10.89 -16.34 -11.31
N GLU A 22 -12.15 -16.36 -11.74
CA GLU A 22 -12.84 -15.24 -12.40
C GLU A 22 -13.12 -14.03 -11.50
N LEU A 23 -13.01 -14.19 -10.18
CA LEU A 23 -13.27 -13.13 -9.19
C LEU A 23 -12.05 -12.21 -8.95
N PHE A 24 -11.13 -12.14 -9.92
CA PHE A 24 -9.90 -11.34 -9.82
C PHE A 24 -10.17 -9.85 -9.61
N GLY A 25 -11.28 -9.32 -10.14
CA GLY A 25 -11.70 -7.93 -9.95
C GLY A 25 -12.06 -7.63 -8.49
N LEU A 26 -12.84 -8.52 -7.87
CA LEU A 26 -13.22 -8.40 -6.45
C LEU A 26 -12.00 -8.55 -5.54
N PHE A 27 -11.12 -9.52 -5.83
CA PHE A 27 -9.86 -9.69 -5.12
C PHE A 27 -8.99 -8.43 -5.18
N ALA A 28 -8.85 -7.81 -6.34
CA ALA A 28 -8.09 -6.58 -6.47
C ALA A 28 -8.70 -5.44 -5.64
N CYS A 29 -10.04 -5.33 -5.59
CA CYS A 29 -10.73 -4.36 -4.75
C CYS A 29 -10.49 -4.61 -3.24
N ILE A 30 -10.52 -5.88 -2.80
CA ILE A 30 -10.26 -6.27 -1.40
C ILE A 30 -8.82 -5.92 -1.00
N VAL A 31 -7.83 -6.29 -1.81
CA VAL A 31 -6.40 -6.08 -1.48
C VAL A 31 -6.01 -4.60 -1.50
N THR A 32 -6.60 -3.84 -2.42
CA THR A 32 -6.27 -2.42 -2.61
C THR A 32 -7.12 -1.50 -1.75
N ALA A 33 -8.25 -1.99 -1.23
CA ALA A 33 -9.30 -1.18 -0.61
C ALA A 33 -9.77 -0.02 -1.51
N ARG A 34 -9.77 -0.23 -2.83
CA ARG A 34 -10.17 0.75 -3.85
C ARG A 34 -11.25 0.19 -4.76
N SER A 35 -11.99 1.09 -5.40
CA SER A 35 -12.97 0.72 -6.41
C SER A 35 -12.30 0.12 -7.65
N TRP A 36 -13.01 -0.74 -8.37
CA TRP A 36 -12.51 -1.36 -9.60
C TRP A 36 -12.09 -0.32 -10.65
N ASP A 37 -12.82 0.80 -10.75
CA ASP A 37 -12.50 1.91 -11.63
C ASP A 37 -11.14 2.55 -11.27
N SER A 38 -10.88 2.78 -9.99
CA SER A 38 -9.58 3.26 -9.49
C SER A 38 -8.45 2.25 -9.71
N VAL A 39 -8.72 0.96 -9.54
CA VAL A 39 -7.73 -0.11 -9.79
C VAL A 39 -7.34 -0.15 -11.27
N THR A 40 -8.31 -0.05 -12.19
CA THR A 40 -8.05 -0.13 -13.63
C THR A 40 -7.42 1.15 -14.20
N LYS A 41 -7.78 2.33 -13.68
CA LYS A 41 -7.16 3.63 -14.05
C LYS A 41 -5.79 3.86 -13.40
N GLY A 42 -5.49 3.10 -12.35
CA GLY A 42 -4.24 3.16 -11.59
C GLY A 42 -4.43 3.87 -10.24
N ILE A 43 -4.17 3.13 -9.17
CA ILE A 43 -4.38 3.53 -7.77
C ILE A 43 -3.60 4.81 -7.40
N THR A 44 -2.45 5.03 -8.06
CA THR A 44 -1.59 6.21 -7.85
C THR A 44 -2.14 7.49 -8.47
N LYS A 45 -3.03 7.40 -9.47
CA LYS A 45 -3.51 8.57 -10.24
C LYS A 45 -4.81 9.15 -9.69
N VAL A 46 -5.63 8.35 -9.02
CA VAL A 46 -6.93 8.76 -8.49
C VAL A 46 -6.83 8.98 -6.98
N LYS A 47 -7.06 10.21 -6.51
CA LYS A 47 -7.16 10.51 -5.07
C LYS A 47 -8.43 9.86 -4.50
N SER A 48 -8.31 9.20 -3.35
CA SER A 48 -9.45 8.62 -2.64
C SER A 48 -10.34 9.74 -2.09
N THR A 49 -11.58 9.82 -2.54
CA THR A 49 -12.59 10.77 -2.03
C THR A 49 -13.46 10.08 -0.98
N ALA A 50 -13.95 10.79 0.03
CA ALA A 50 -14.85 10.23 1.05
C ALA A 50 -16.13 9.60 0.46
N ALA A 51 -16.60 10.13 -0.68
CA ALA A 51 -17.68 9.55 -1.47
C ALA A 51 -17.30 8.19 -2.09
N GLU A 52 -16.07 8.02 -2.58
CA GLU A 52 -15.55 6.75 -3.10
C GLU A 52 -15.55 5.70 -1.98
N THR A 53 -15.09 6.08 -0.79
CA THR A 53 -15.05 5.19 0.38
C THR A 53 -16.45 4.75 0.82
N THR A 54 -17.44 5.63 0.73
CA THR A 54 -18.83 5.33 1.10
C THR A 54 -19.48 4.39 0.07
N HIS A 55 -19.28 4.66 -1.21
CA HIS A 55 -19.74 3.81 -2.30
C HIS A 55 -19.10 2.41 -2.26
N ILE A 56 -17.80 2.32 -1.92
CA ILE A 56 -17.12 1.03 -1.72
C ILE A 56 -17.73 0.28 -0.54
N LYS A 57 -18.07 0.94 0.57
CA LYS A 57 -18.66 0.28 1.74
C LYS A 57 -20.06 -0.27 1.45
N GLU A 58 -20.90 0.50 0.78
CA GLU A 58 -22.25 0.08 0.38
C GLU A 58 -22.20 -1.08 -0.63
N PHE A 59 -21.30 -0.99 -1.61
CA PHE A 59 -21.05 -2.05 -2.57
C PHE A 59 -20.41 -3.29 -1.93
N ALA A 60 -19.54 -3.12 -0.93
CA ALA A 60 -18.96 -4.23 -0.19
C ALA A 60 -20.01 -4.96 0.64
N ALA A 61 -20.98 -4.25 1.24
CA ALA A 61 -22.06 -4.84 2.02
C ALA A 61 -22.95 -5.76 1.18
N SER A 62 -23.26 -5.38 -0.07
CA SER A 62 -24.02 -6.22 -1.00
C SER A 62 -23.22 -7.41 -1.55
N LEU A 63 -21.89 -7.32 -1.52
CA LEU A 63 -20.96 -8.35 -2.01
C LEU A 63 -20.34 -9.23 -0.93
N ILE A 64 -20.75 -9.10 0.35
CA ILE A 64 -20.24 -9.93 1.45
C ILE A 64 -20.23 -11.43 1.11
N PRO A 65 -21.28 -12.02 0.49
CA PRO A 65 -21.26 -13.45 0.12
C PRO A 65 -20.15 -13.78 -0.87
N GLN A 66 -19.89 -12.91 -1.84
CA GLN A 66 -18.85 -13.09 -2.86
C GLN A 66 -17.45 -12.88 -2.27
N ILE A 67 -17.31 -11.92 -1.35
CA ILE A 67 -16.07 -11.71 -0.60
C ILE A 67 -15.73 -12.96 0.22
N SER A 68 -16.71 -13.56 0.90
CA SER A 68 -16.52 -14.80 1.64
C SER A 68 -16.06 -15.95 0.75
N GLN A 69 -16.63 -16.09 -0.46
CA GLN A 69 -16.19 -17.10 -1.44
C GLN A 69 -14.76 -16.87 -1.94
N VAL A 70 -14.34 -15.62 -2.15
CA VAL A 70 -12.97 -15.29 -2.53
C VAL A 70 -12.00 -15.67 -1.39
N LEU A 71 -12.34 -15.30 -0.16
CA LEU A 71 -11.50 -15.58 1.00
C LEU A 71 -11.40 -17.09 1.29
N ASP A 72 -12.47 -17.86 1.09
CA ASP A 72 -12.46 -19.31 1.29
C ASP A 72 -11.57 -20.04 0.27
N LYS A 73 -11.57 -19.58 -0.98
CA LYS A 73 -10.73 -20.15 -2.05
C LYS A 73 -9.25 -19.79 -1.95
N MET A 74 -8.91 -18.74 -1.20
CA MET A 74 -7.54 -18.28 -1.08
C MET A 74 -6.68 -19.21 -0.22
N PRO A 75 -5.37 -19.37 -0.55
CA PRO A 75 -4.47 -20.14 0.27
C PRO A 75 -4.31 -19.50 1.66
N ARG A 76 -4.26 -20.33 2.71
CA ARG A 76 -4.16 -19.90 4.12
C ARG A 76 -3.02 -18.90 4.38
N ALA A 77 -1.88 -19.08 3.70
CA ALA A 77 -0.73 -18.18 3.81
C ALA A 77 -1.06 -16.74 3.39
N MET A 78 -1.91 -16.55 2.37
CA MET A 78 -2.33 -15.23 1.92
C MET A 78 -3.36 -14.61 2.87
N LEU A 79 -4.28 -15.40 3.41
CA LEU A 79 -5.21 -14.95 4.46
C LEU A 79 -4.47 -14.45 5.70
N LEU A 80 -3.39 -15.13 6.09
CA LEU A 80 -2.54 -14.70 7.20
C LEU A 80 -1.89 -13.34 6.90
N ILE A 81 -1.36 -13.14 5.69
CA ILE A 81 -0.79 -11.85 5.27
C ILE A 81 -1.84 -10.73 5.29
N LEU A 82 -3.07 -11.01 4.83
CA LEU A 82 -4.15 -10.03 4.88
C LEU A 82 -4.53 -9.67 6.32
N LYS A 83 -4.67 -10.68 7.19
CA LYS A 83 -5.00 -10.45 8.61
C LYS A 83 -3.90 -9.72 9.35
N THR A 84 -2.62 -10.03 9.10
CA THR A 84 -1.51 -9.30 9.72
C THR A 84 -1.45 -7.86 9.24
N ASN A 85 -1.72 -7.60 7.96
CA ASN A 85 -1.79 -6.24 7.44
C ASN A 85 -2.94 -5.43 8.06
N ASP A 86 -4.11 -6.06 8.25
CA ASP A 86 -5.26 -5.44 8.91
C ASP A 86 -4.99 -5.12 10.39
N LEU A 87 -4.38 -6.06 11.13
CA LEU A 87 -3.96 -5.84 12.51
C LEU A 87 -2.90 -4.72 12.64
N LEU A 88 -1.94 -4.67 11.71
CA LEU A 88 -0.93 -3.59 11.68
C LEU A 88 -1.59 -2.22 11.51
N ARG A 89 -2.57 -2.09 10.60
CA ARG A 89 -3.34 -0.85 10.43
C ARG A 89 -4.16 -0.49 11.67
N ALA A 90 -4.75 -1.47 12.34
CA ALA A 90 -5.48 -1.24 13.57
C ALA A 90 -4.58 -0.69 14.68
N ILE A 91 -3.34 -1.20 14.79
CA ILE A 91 -2.33 -0.69 15.74
C ILE A 91 -1.92 0.73 15.37
N GLU A 92 -1.61 1.01 14.10
CA GLU A 92 -1.27 2.36 13.61
C GLU A 92 -2.38 3.38 13.93
N HIS A 93 -3.64 2.98 13.76
CA HIS A 93 -4.80 3.80 14.12
C HIS A 93 -4.90 4.05 15.63
N ARG A 94 -4.71 3.02 16.47
CA ARG A 94 -4.74 3.17 17.94
C ARG A 94 -3.60 4.05 18.46
N LEU A 95 -2.43 4.00 17.82
CA LEU A 95 -1.27 4.83 18.15
C LEU A 95 -1.33 6.24 17.56
N GLY A 96 -2.37 6.59 16.78
CA GLY A 96 -2.48 7.89 16.12
C GLY A 96 -1.42 8.15 15.04
N SER A 97 -0.73 7.10 14.57
CA SER A 97 0.37 7.20 13.60
C SER A 97 -0.11 7.05 12.14
N GLN A 98 -1.42 7.07 11.89
CA GLN A 98 -2.01 6.77 10.57
C GLN A 98 -1.56 7.73 9.45
N ASN A 99 -1.18 8.96 9.80
CA ASN A 99 -0.68 9.95 8.82
C ASN A 99 0.83 9.86 8.58
N ARG A 100 1.56 9.05 9.35
CA ARG A 100 3.01 8.92 9.22
C ARG A 100 3.33 7.86 8.17
N SER A 101 3.94 8.30 7.06
CA SER A 101 4.33 7.41 5.96
C SER A 101 5.48 6.45 6.33
N ASP A 102 6.15 6.69 7.46
CA ASP A 102 7.35 5.95 7.88
C ASP A 102 7.11 4.46 8.11
N ALA A 103 6.00 4.08 8.76
CA ALA A 103 5.68 2.68 9.03
C ALA A 103 5.51 1.90 7.71
N PHE A 104 4.83 2.48 6.73
CA PHE A 104 4.67 1.91 5.40
C PHE A 104 6.00 1.81 4.62
N ILE A 105 6.87 2.81 4.75
CA ILE A 105 8.21 2.80 4.13
C ILE A 105 9.06 1.66 4.72
N GLU A 106 9.07 1.50 6.05
CA GLU A 106 9.83 0.44 6.71
C GLU A 106 9.30 -0.95 6.37
N MET A 107 7.97 -1.14 6.39
CA MET A 107 7.34 -2.38 5.90
C MET A 107 7.75 -2.69 4.46
N SER A 108 7.75 -1.69 3.57
CA SER A 108 8.13 -1.85 2.17
C SER A 108 9.61 -2.22 2.00
N LYS A 109 10.50 -1.65 2.82
CA LYS A 109 11.94 -1.99 2.83
C LYS A 109 12.15 -3.44 3.24
N GLN A 110 11.54 -3.88 4.36
CA GLN A 110 11.72 -5.24 4.85
C GLN A 110 11.09 -6.27 3.92
N CYS A 111 9.87 -6.01 3.42
CA CYS A 111 9.23 -6.88 2.43
C CYS A 111 10.08 -7.03 1.17
N SER A 112 10.64 -5.93 0.66
CA SER A 112 11.56 -5.97 -0.48
C SER A 112 12.79 -6.81 -0.18
N ARG A 113 13.45 -6.60 0.96
CA ARG A 113 14.63 -7.39 1.38
C ARG A 113 14.32 -8.88 1.45
N THR A 114 13.26 -9.29 2.15
CA THR A 114 12.87 -10.70 2.29
C THR A 114 12.55 -11.34 0.94
N VAL A 115 11.83 -10.65 0.05
CA VAL A 115 11.53 -11.18 -1.29
C VAL A 115 12.80 -11.36 -2.12
N PHE A 116 13.75 -10.43 -2.02
CA PHE A 116 15.02 -10.52 -2.74
C PHE A 116 15.93 -11.60 -2.14
N GLU A 117 16.00 -11.74 -0.82
CA GLU A 117 16.73 -12.83 -0.15
C GLU A 117 16.21 -14.20 -0.59
N HIS A 118 14.89 -14.35 -0.69
CA HIS A 118 14.28 -15.58 -1.20
C HIS A 118 14.65 -15.84 -2.67
N ARG A 119 14.71 -14.79 -3.51
CA ARG A 119 15.17 -14.92 -4.91
C ARG A 119 16.65 -15.26 -4.99
N LEU A 120 17.48 -14.71 -4.10
CA LEU A 120 18.91 -14.94 -4.05
C LEU A 120 19.22 -16.40 -3.68
N LYS A 121 18.47 -16.98 -2.73
CA LYS A 121 18.58 -18.40 -2.35
C LYS A 121 18.27 -19.37 -3.49
N ARG A 122 17.44 -18.97 -4.47
CA ARG A 122 17.08 -19.77 -5.65
C ARG A 122 17.96 -19.50 -6.87
N ALA A 123 18.81 -18.47 -6.84
CA ALA A 123 19.69 -18.13 -7.95
C ALA A 123 20.99 -18.96 -7.87
N ASN A 124 21.30 -19.70 -8.94
CA ASN A 124 22.51 -20.53 -9.00
C ASN A 124 23.72 -19.78 -9.57
N THR A 125 23.50 -18.79 -10.44
CA THR A 125 24.59 -18.09 -11.15
C THR A 125 25.03 -16.82 -10.42
N PHE A 126 26.34 -16.58 -10.33
CA PHE A 126 26.90 -15.38 -9.71
C PHE A 126 26.42 -14.07 -10.39
N SER A 127 26.36 -14.03 -11.72
CA SER A 127 25.88 -12.86 -12.47
C SER A 127 24.40 -12.54 -12.19
N GLN A 128 23.56 -13.57 -11.99
CA GLN A 128 22.17 -13.39 -11.59
C GLN A 128 22.06 -12.83 -10.17
N LYS A 129 22.89 -13.33 -9.25
CA LYS A 129 22.99 -12.80 -7.88
C LYS A 129 23.40 -11.33 -7.88
N PHE A 130 24.44 -10.96 -8.63
CA PHE A 130 24.90 -9.58 -8.75
C PHE A 130 23.79 -8.66 -9.29
N PHE A 131 23.13 -9.05 -10.38
CA PHE A 131 22.04 -8.27 -10.96
C PHE A 131 20.83 -8.12 -10.03
N LEU A 132 20.50 -9.18 -9.27
CA LEU A 132 19.46 -9.13 -8.24
C LEU A 132 19.84 -8.16 -7.11
N THR A 133 21.09 -8.18 -6.68
CA THR A 133 21.61 -7.27 -5.66
C THR A 133 21.55 -5.81 -6.13
N VAL A 134 22.02 -5.50 -7.33
CA VAL A 134 21.93 -4.14 -7.92
C VAL A 134 20.48 -3.67 -7.99
N LYS A 135 19.55 -4.56 -8.37
CA LYS A 135 18.11 -4.26 -8.37
C LYS A 135 17.57 -3.94 -6.98
N LEU A 136 17.94 -4.72 -5.97
CA LEU A 136 17.53 -4.46 -4.58
C LEU A 136 18.04 -3.09 -4.11
N TYR A 137 19.33 -2.80 -4.32
CA TYR A 137 19.91 -1.50 -3.96
C TYR A 137 19.24 -0.34 -4.70
N THR A 138 18.90 -0.51 -5.98
CA THR A 138 18.16 0.51 -6.74
C THR A 138 16.79 0.81 -6.11
N ILE A 139 16.07 -0.23 -5.67
CA ILE A 139 14.76 -0.07 -5.01
C ILE A 139 14.93 0.61 -3.64
N LEU A 140 15.89 0.15 -2.83
CA LEU A 140 16.18 0.74 -1.53
C LEU A 140 16.62 2.20 -1.64
N PHE A 141 17.45 2.52 -2.64
CA PHE A 141 17.88 3.89 -2.93
C PHE A 141 16.70 4.78 -3.31
N LYS A 142 15.79 4.30 -4.17
CA LYS A 142 14.56 5.04 -4.51
C LYS A 142 13.69 5.28 -3.28
N LEU A 143 13.53 4.28 -2.40
CA LEU A 143 12.80 4.43 -1.14
C LEU A 143 13.47 5.44 -0.20
N TYR A 144 14.80 5.44 -0.13
CA TYR A 144 15.57 6.41 0.66
C TYR A 144 15.39 7.84 0.14
N VAL A 145 15.55 8.06 -1.17
CA VAL A 145 15.33 9.37 -1.79
C VAL A 145 13.89 9.85 -1.54
N TYR A 146 12.91 8.94 -1.65
CA TYR A 146 11.51 9.28 -1.37
C TYR A 146 11.28 9.65 0.11
N GLN A 147 11.91 8.94 1.04
CA GLN A 147 11.85 9.26 2.46
C GLN A 147 12.46 10.64 2.76
N VAL A 148 13.64 10.94 2.22
CA VAL A 148 14.28 12.26 2.35
C VAL A 148 13.40 13.35 1.74
N TYR A 149 12.81 13.09 0.56
CA TYR A 149 11.88 14.02 -0.07
C TYR A 149 10.65 14.32 0.80
N LEU A 150 10.04 13.30 1.42
CA LEU A 150 8.90 13.49 2.32
C LEU A 150 9.29 14.30 3.56
N GLN A 151 10.44 13.99 4.18
CA GLN A 151 10.94 14.72 5.35
C GLN A 151 11.24 16.19 5.01
N LEU A 152 11.86 16.46 3.86
CA LEU A 152 12.11 17.82 3.38
C LEU A 152 10.81 18.56 3.09
N ARG A 153 9.82 17.89 2.49
CA ARG A 153 8.50 18.46 2.24
C ARG A 153 7.79 18.80 3.56
N GLU A 154 7.79 17.88 4.52
CA GLU A 154 7.18 18.10 5.84
C GLU A 154 7.88 19.22 6.61
N ALA A 155 9.21 19.29 6.57
CA ALA A 155 9.96 20.40 7.16
C ALA A 155 9.62 21.75 6.50
N PHE A 156 9.50 21.79 5.17
CA PHE A 156 9.17 23.01 4.43
C PHE A 156 7.72 23.46 4.65
N TYR A 157 6.76 22.53 4.72
CA TYR A 157 5.36 22.83 5.03
C TYR A 157 5.14 23.15 6.52
N GLY A 158 5.84 22.46 7.43
CA GLY A 158 5.83 22.75 8.86
C GLY A 158 6.35 24.16 9.15
N SER A 159 7.41 24.59 8.45
CA SER A 159 7.93 25.96 8.58
C SER A 159 6.94 27.03 8.07
N LYS A 160 6.13 26.74 7.04
CA LYS A 160 5.04 27.62 6.58
C LYS A 160 3.85 27.65 7.52
N SER A 161 3.48 26.53 8.14
CA SER A 161 2.38 26.47 9.13
C SER A 161 2.73 27.23 10.41
N ILE A 162 3.98 27.13 10.89
CA ILE A 162 4.47 27.88 12.06
C ILE A 162 4.53 29.39 11.75
N LYS A 163 4.93 29.78 10.52
CA LYS A 163 4.89 31.19 10.09
C LYS A 163 3.45 31.73 9.95
N ALA A 164 2.50 30.94 9.44
CA ALA A 164 1.10 31.36 9.30
C ALA A 164 0.39 31.52 10.66
N GLN A 165 0.72 30.68 11.64
CA GLN A 165 0.22 30.80 13.02
C GLN A 165 0.86 31.98 13.77
N SER A 166 2.13 32.29 13.51
CA SER A 166 2.80 33.46 14.10
C SER A 166 2.34 34.81 13.55
N THR A 167 1.70 34.86 12.38
CA THR A 167 1.18 36.11 11.78
C THR A 167 -0.29 36.40 12.10
N SER A 168 -1.00 35.49 12.78
CA SER A 168 -2.44 35.61 13.06
C SER A 168 -2.78 35.90 14.54
N ASP A 169 -1.78 36.07 15.41
CA ASP A 169 -1.99 36.55 16.79
C ASP A 169 -1.28 37.90 17.02
N PRO A 170 -2.00 39.01 16.79
CA PRO A 170 -1.97 40.09 17.75
C PRO A 170 -3.42 40.38 18.18
N LEU A 171 -3.68 40.16 19.48
CA LEU A 171 -4.90 40.48 20.22
C LEU A 171 -6.02 39.43 20.17
N THR A 172 -6.04 38.55 21.15
CA THR A 172 -7.11 38.53 22.18
C THR A 172 -6.59 37.76 23.40
N ILE A 173 -5.89 38.45 24.29
CA ILE A 173 -5.93 38.13 25.72
C ILE A 173 -7.29 38.64 26.20
N VAL A 174 -7.96 37.86 27.05
CA VAL A 174 -8.90 38.25 28.11
C VAL A 174 -10.18 37.37 28.10
N TYR A 175 -10.25 36.55 29.16
CA TYR A 175 -11.30 35.65 29.70
C TYR A 175 -11.67 34.38 28.95
#